data_AF-A0A0F8E006-F1
#
_entry.id   AF-A0A0F8E006-F1
#
_cell.length_a   1.000
_cell.length_b   1.000
_cell.length_c   1.000
_cell.angle_alpha   90.00
_cell.angle_beta   90.00
_cell.angle_gamma   90.00
#
_symmetry.space_group_name_H-M   'P 1'
#
loop_
_entity.id
_entity.type
_entity.pdbx_description
1 polymer ?
#
loop_
_entity_poly.entity_id
_entity_poly.type
_entity_poly.pdbx_seq_one_letter_code
_entity_poly.pdbx_strand_id
1 'polypeptide(L)'
;MYEAGIEMTDEDFEFAKSPLSKKFICLVFEKYQLDYIAYFGENMFYVSGQNSQPLTPLYPDTGYPEDIEMVLDFMARERIRRIKYEDGILYRSSVPELSDSGKNS
;
A
#
# COMPACT_ATOMS: atom_id res chain seq x y z
N MET A 1 -14.48 4.08 -12.18
CA MET A 1 -13.21 4.16 -12.91
C MET A 1 -12.14 4.26 -11.85
N TYR A 2 -11.22 3.30 -11.74
CA TYR A 2 -10.13 3.42 -10.77
C TYR A 2 -9.25 4.59 -11.23
N GLU A 3 -9.08 5.59 -10.37
CA GLU A 3 -8.25 6.76 -10.65
C GLU A 3 -6.88 6.32 -11.16
N ALA A 4 -6.35 7.04 -12.15
CA ALA A 4 -4.98 6.83 -12.59
C ALA A 4 -4.07 7.01 -11.36
N GLY A 5 -3.35 5.94 -10.98
CA GLY A 5 -2.47 5.99 -9.83
C GLY A 5 -1.40 7.06 -10.02
N ILE A 6 -1.02 7.73 -8.93
CA ILE A 6 0.08 8.69 -8.91
C ILE A 6 1.37 7.88 -8.79
N GLU A 7 2.32 8.07 -9.71
CA GLU A 7 3.63 7.42 -9.58
C GLU A 7 4.29 7.83 -8.27
N MET A 8 4.79 6.86 -7.50
CA MET A 8 5.51 7.13 -6.28
C MET A 8 6.91 7.69 -6.58
N THR A 9 7.29 8.76 -5.90
CA THR A 9 8.62 9.38 -5.98
C THR A 9 9.35 9.23 -4.65
N ASP A 10 10.62 9.63 -4.60
CA ASP A 10 11.38 9.64 -3.35
C ASP A 10 10.81 10.65 -2.33
N GLU A 11 10.07 11.67 -2.78
CA GLU A 11 9.41 12.67 -1.92
C GLU A 11 8.31 12.05 -1.05
N ASP A 12 7.64 10.99 -1.54
CA ASP A 12 6.64 10.25 -0.76
C ASP A 12 7.24 9.57 0.49
N PHE A 13 8.56 9.50 0.59
CA PHE A 13 9.29 8.85 1.69
C PHE A 13 10.07 9.84 2.56
N GLU A 14 9.91 11.16 2.37
CA GLU A 14 10.70 12.18 3.10
C GLU A 14 10.62 12.01 4.63
N PHE A 15 9.45 11.60 5.14
CA PHE A 15 9.21 11.37 6.57
C PHE A 15 9.22 9.89 6.97
N ALA A 16 9.50 9.00 6.03
CA ALA A 16 9.51 7.57 6.28
C ALA A 16 10.75 7.18 7.10
N LYS A 17 10.57 6.24 8.03
CA LYS A 17 11.70 5.69 8.80
C LYS A 17 12.41 4.65 7.96
N SER A 18 13.74 4.70 7.93
CA SER A 18 14.58 3.65 7.36
C SER A 18 14.12 2.25 7.87
N PRO A 19 14.02 1.22 7.01
CA PRO A 19 14.52 1.15 5.62
C PRO A 19 13.53 1.60 4.52
N LEU A 20 12.38 2.18 4.88
CA LEU A 20 11.35 2.55 3.90
C LEU A 20 11.88 3.54 2.86
N SER A 21 11.70 3.19 1.59
CA SER A 21 12.07 3.95 0.41
C SER A 21 11.32 3.38 -0.81
N LYS A 22 11.26 4.12 -1.92
CA LYS A 22 10.71 3.61 -3.20
C LYS A 22 11.36 2.27 -3.56
N LYS A 23 12.69 2.21 -3.47
CA LYS A 23 13.47 0.99 -3.75
C LYS A 23 13.11 -0.16 -2.83
N PHE A 24 12.96 0.08 -1.53
CA PHE A 24 12.56 -0.96 -0.57
C PHE A 24 11.20 -1.55 -0.94
N ILE A 25 10.20 -0.71 -1.21
CA ILE A 25 8.87 -1.19 -1.58
C ILE A 25 8.91 -1.97 -2.90
N CYS A 26 9.67 -1.52 -3.92
CA CYS A 26 9.84 -2.30 -5.16
C CYS A 26 10.39 -3.70 -4.86
N LEU A 27 11.44 -3.80 -4.03
CA LEU A 27 12.04 -5.09 -3.68
C LEU A 27 11.06 -6.01 -2.93
N VAL A 28 10.20 -5.47 -2.07
CA VAL A 28 9.14 -6.25 -1.40
C VAL A 28 8.14 -6.79 -2.41
N PHE A 29 7.66 -5.94 -3.32
CA PHE A 29 6.71 -6.35 -4.36
C PHE A 29 7.32 -7.41 -5.29
N GLU A 30 8.58 -7.27 -5.68
CA GLU A 30 9.30 -8.27 -6.49
C GLU A 30 9.49 -9.58 -5.73
N LYS A 31 9.96 -9.52 -4.48
CA LYS A 31 10.23 -10.69 -3.63
C LYS A 31 9.02 -11.57 -3.42
N TYR A 32 7.84 -10.95 -3.19
CA TYR A 32 6.59 -11.68 -2.94
C TYR A 32 5.69 -11.76 -4.18
N GLN A 33 6.16 -11.31 -5.34
CA GLN A 33 5.40 -11.29 -6.59
C GLN A 33 4.02 -10.64 -6.41
N LEU A 34 3.99 -9.41 -5.88
CA LEU A 34 2.76 -8.67 -5.58
C LEU A 34 2.32 -7.81 -6.76
N ASP A 35 1.01 -7.77 -7.00
CA ASP A 35 0.37 -6.88 -7.97
C ASP A 35 -0.04 -5.55 -7.30
N TYR A 36 -0.70 -5.64 -6.14
CA TYR A 36 -1.09 -4.46 -5.37
C TYR A 36 -1.37 -4.79 -3.90
N ILE A 37 -1.29 -3.78 -3.05
CA ILE A 37 -1.81 -3.79 -1.68
C ILE A 37 -2.90 -2.73 -1.60
N ALA A 38 -4.05 -3.08 -1.03
CA ALA A 38 -5.15 -2.15 -0.78
C ALA A 38 -5.44 -2.04 0.72
N TYR A 39 -5.58 -0.81 1.21
CA TYR A 39 -5.94 -0.47 2.57
C TYR A 39 -7.41 -0.06 2.65
N PHE A 40 -8.18 -0.69 3.54
CA PHE A 40 -9.62 -0.45 3.67
C PHE A 40 -10.00 0.48 4.83
N GLY A 41 -9.08 0.74 5.77
CA GLY A 41 -9.37 1.37 7.06
C GLY A 41 -9.20 0.38 8.20
N GLU A 42 -9.11 0.85 9.45
CA GLU A 42 -9.11 0.00 10.66
C GLU A 42 -8.07 -1.15 10.64
N ASN A 43 -6.89 -0.89 10.06
CA ASN A 43 -5.82 -1.89 9.83
C ASN A 43 -6.23 -3.09 8.95
N MET A 44 -7.31 -2.97 8.16
CA MET A 44 -7.69 -3.99 7.19
C MET A 44 -6.99 -3.78 5.86
N PHE A 45 -6.26 -4.80 5.41
CA PHE A 45 -5.51 -4.80 4.15
C PHE A 45 -5.85 -6.02 3.29
N TYR A 46 -5.79 -5.82 1.98
CA TYR A 46 -5.77 -6.91 1.00
C TYR A 46 -4.44 -6.87 0.25
N VAL A 47 -3.68 -7.96 0.33
CA VAL A 47 -2.40 -8.12 -0.34
C VAL A 47 -2.61 -9.05 -1.54
N SER A 48 -2.53 -8.49 -2.75
CA SER A 48 -2.70 -9.24 -4.00
C SER A 48 -1.34 -9.67 -4.53
N GLY A 49 -1.15 -10.97 -4.67
CA GLY A 49 -0.10 -11.57 -5.50
C GLY A 49 -0.43 -11.54 -6.99
N GLN A 50 0.54 -11.95 -7.81
CA GLN A 50 0.38 -12.17 -9.24
C GLN A 50 -0.76 -13.14 -9.55
N ASN A 51 -1.43 -12.91 -10.69
CA ASN A 51 -2.64 -13.64 -11.10
C ASN A 51 -3.84 -13.43 -10.16
N SER A 52 -3.87 -12.32 -9.41
CA SER A 52 -4.95 -11.99 -8.48
C SER A 52 -5.15 -13.01 -7.35
N GLN A 53 -4.13 -13.80 -7.03
CA GLN A 53 -4.18 -14.67 -5.85
C GLN A 53 -3.87 -13.87 -4.59
N PRO A 54 -4.66 -13.96 -3.53
CA PRO A 54 -4.34 -13.28 -2.28
C PRO A 54 -3.08 -13.91 -1.67
N LEU A 55 -2.16 -13.07 -1.23
CA LEU A 55 -1.14 -13.53 -0.28
C LEU A 55 -1.78 -13.49 1.11
N THR A 56 -1.88 -14.64 1.76
CA THR A 56 -2.36 -14.74 3.14
C THR A 56 -1.22 -15.13 4.07
N PRO A 57 -1.24 -14.72 5.35
CA PRO A 57 -0.31 -15.25 6.34
C PRO A 57 -0.33 -16.79 6.37
N LEU A 58 0.85 -17.40 6.62
CA LEU A 58 1.02 -18.85 6.57
C LEU A 58 0.25 -19.59 7.68
N TYR A 59 0.03 -18.94 8.81
CA TYR A 59 -0.71 -19.49 9.94
C TYR A 59 -1.85 -18.56 10.36
N PRO A 60 -3.00 -19.11 10.78
CA PRO A 60 -4.02 -18.32 11.49
C PRO A 60 -3.38 -17.56 12.66
N ASP A 61 -3.81 -16.32 12.88
CA ASP A 61 -3.30 -15.43 13.94
C ASP A 61 -1.82 -14.99 13.82
N THR A 62 -1.18 -15.24 12.67
CA THR A 62 0.13 -14.66 12.36
C THR A 62 0.01 -13.48 11.40
N GLY A 63 0.88 -12.48 11.58
CA GLY A 63 1.00 -11.36 10.66
C GLY A 63 1.65 -11.77 9.34
N TYR A 64 1.70 -10.83 8.41
CA TYR A 64 2.51 -10.94 7.22
C TYR A 64 4.01 -10.99 7.58
N PRO A 65 4.87 -11.41 6.65
CA PRO A 65 6.31 -11.17 6.77
C PRO A 65 6.62 -9.71 7.14
N GLU A 66 7.66 -9.51 7.95
CA GLU A 66 8.00 -8.20 8.56
C GLU A 66 8.13 -7.07 7.53
N ASP A 67 8.70 -7.35 6.37
CA ASP A 67 8.86 -6.38 5.29
C ASP A 67 7.54 -5.98 4.63
N ILE A 68 6.54 -6.87 4.57
CA ILE A 68 5.17 -6.50 4.18
C ILE A 68 4.52 -5.66 5.28
N GLU A 69 4.65 -6.05 6.56
CA GLU A 69 4.09 -5.30 7.70
C GLU A 69 4.61 -3.85 7.73
N MET A 70 5.89 -3.63 7.42
CA MET A 70 6.46 -2.29 7.27
C MET A 70 5.76 -1.47 6.16
N VAL A 71 5.39 -2.11 5.04
CA VAL A 71 4.63 -1.45 3.96
C VAL A 71 3.20 -1.14 4.42
N LEU A 72 2.55 -2.03 5.16
CA LEU A 72 1.19 -1.81 5.68
C LEU A 72 1.14 -0.63 6.66
N ASP A 73 2.09 -0.56 7.61
CA ASP A 73 2.22 0.54 8.56
C ASP A 73 2.50 1.88 7.85
N PHE A 74 3.37 1.86 6.84
CA PHE A 74 3.62 3.03 5.99
C PHE A 74 2.34 3.51 5.28
N MET A 75 1.60 2.60 4.64
CA MET A 75 0.34 2.92 3.96
C MET A 75 -0.70 3.52 4.91
N ALA A 76 -0.83 2.98 6.12
CA ALA A 76 -1.77 3.50 7.12
C ALA A 76 -1.42 4.94 7.56
N ARG A 77 -0.13 5.20 7.82
CA ARG A 77 0.36 6.51 8.28
C ARG A 77 0.22 7.59 7.22
N GLU A 78 0.61 7.28 5.99
CA GLU A 78 0.55 8.21 4.86
C GLU A 78 -0.83 8.27 4.20
N ARG A 79 -1.83 7.56 4.76
CA ARG A 79 -3.20 7.48 4.24
C ARG A 79 -3.24 7.07 2.76
N ILE A 80 -2.40 6.12 2.39
CA ILE A 80 -2.33 5.54 1.05
C ILE A 80 -3.38 4.43 0.97
N ARG A 81 -4.35 4.59 0.07
CA ARG A 81 -5.44 3.62 -0.15
C ARG A 81 -4.93 2.38 -0.87
N ARG A 82 -4.02 2.55 -1.81
CA ARG A 82 -3.51 1.46 -2.65
C ARG A 82 -2.10 1.77 -3.09
N ILE A 83 -1.25 0.74 -3.08
CA ILE A 83 0.02 0.72 -3.81
C ILE A 83 -0.11 -0.38 -4.87
N LYS A 84 0.14 -0.07 -6.13
CA LYS A 84 0.17 -1.01 -7.28
C LYS A 84 1.59 -1.03 -7.84
N TYR A 85 2.06 -2.21 -8.22
CA TYR A 85 3.33 -2.38 -8.92
C TYR A 85 3.07 -2.88 -10.34
N GLU A 86 3.62 -2.19 -11.33
CA GLU A 86 3.41 -2.48 -12.75
C GLU A 86 4.69 -2.10 -13.51
N ASP A 87 5.26 -3.04 -14.25
CA ASP A 87 6.46 -2.85 -15.07
C ASP A 87 7.65 -2.17 -14.35
N GLY A 88 7.85 -2.49 -13.07
CA GLY A 88 8.93 -1.91 -12.26
C GLY A 88 8.60 -0.57 -11.59
N ILE A 89 7.39 -0.05 -11.80
CA ILE A 89 6.94 1.25 -11.31
C ILE A 89 5.88 1.07 -10.24
N LEU A 90 6.01 1.83 -9.15
CA LEU A 90 5.03 1.89 -8.07
C LEU A 90 4.07 3.05 -8.29
N TYR A 91 2.79 2.77 -8.18
CA TYR A 91 1.71 3.75 -8.24
C TYR A 91 0.92 3.73 -6.95
N ARG A 92 0.61 4.90 -6.40
CA ARG A 92 -0.25 5.05 -5.23
C ARG A 92 -1.57 5.73 -5.57
N SER A 93 -2.60 5.42 -4.80
CA SER A 93 -3.82 6.24 -4.73
C SER A 93 -4.09 6.62 -3.28
N SER A 94 -4.56 7.85 -3.06
CA SER A 94 -4.87 8.34 -1.71
C SER A 94 -6.20 7.76 -1.21
N VAL A 95 -6.39 7.70 0.11
CA VAL A 95 -7.73 7.53 0.67
C VAL A 95 -8.49 8.82 0.37
N PRO A 96 -9.70 8.76 -0.25
CA PRO A 96 -10.49 9.96 -0.47
C PRO A 96 -10.68 10.69 0.86
N GLU A 97 -10.36 11.98 0.92
CA GLU A 97 -10.81 12.78 2.04
C GLU A 97 -12.33 12.67 2.08
N LEU A 98 -12.88 12.22 3.21
CA LEU A 98 -14.30 12.38 3.47
C LEU A 98 -14.55 13.88 3.36
N SER A 99 -15.14 14.32 2.26
CA SER A 99 -15.61 15.69 2.13
C SER A 99 -16.52 15.90 3.33
N ASP A 100 -16.25 16.91 4.15
CA ASP A 100 -17.15 17.32 5.23
C ASP A 100 -18.51 17.65 4.62
N SER A 101 -19.37 16.64 4.52
CA SER A 101 -20.77 16.80 4.16
C SER A 101 -21.47 17.39 5.37
N GLY A 102 -21.31 18.70 5.53
CA GLY A 102 -21.78 19.44 6.68
C GLY A 102 -21.82 20.95 6.47
N LYS A 103 -21.92 21.45 5.22
CA LYS A 103 -22.62 22.71 5.01
C LYS A 103 -24.11 22.42 5.16
N ASN A 104 -24.69 22.74 6.30
CA ASN A 104 -26.10 23.06 6.39
C ASN A 104 -26.30 24.22 7.37
N SER A 105 -26.59 25.36 6.74
CA SER A 105 -27.40 26.51 7.18
C SER A 105 -26.94 27.36 8.37
#